data_AF-A0A173U402-F1
#
_entry.id   AF-A0A173U402-F1
#
_cell.length_a   1.000
_cell.length_b   1.000
_cell.length_c   1.000
_cell.angle_alpha   90.00
_cell.angle_beta   90.00
_cell.angle_gamma   90.00
#
_symmetry.space_group_name_H-M   'P 1'
#
loop_
_entity.id
_entity.type
_entity.pdbx_description
1 polymer ?
#
loop_
_entity_poly.entity_id
_entity_poly.type
_entity_poly.pdbx_seq_one_letter_code
_entity_poly.pdbx_strand_id
1 'polypeptide(L)'
;MKSIANSSISTIWTTNFDKLIEQSISFSGRNYDVRNEEEHFKYYSSRNNVEILKIHGDIISSDIVITQSDYEDFNINHRIAISRLEKDLLSKSFLFIGYSYKDPNIKTIVNTVKQLLNSKFVYKHYMILEQPKDTNESKLQKLWIKDMERYGIYVYEYQYGNYKELESILAKVSKKSKGRSVFVTGSHLNNHNTIAAEVGRELFHINNLILKYGHSKGIGSIVCNNFVQKCISNNVDIGKRIEIYANPYSFCDDWDNKDFLLGALEEMRKDILENVQILIAFPGGKGTKLEIEMALKRGVVVIPVMGERDKEFKEYIFKNLQLIEQLRQYSVEYINKLECNQVKVADIINCVRVILND
;
A
#
# COMPACT_ATOMS: atom_id res chain seq x y z
N MET A 1 -6.59 1.19 12.71
CA MET A 1 -7.36 1.20 11.44
C MET A 1 -6.83 2.13 10.37
N LYS A 2 -6.48 3.41 10.66
CA LYS A 2 -5.93 4.35 9.65
C LYS A 2 -4.76 3.79 8.82
N SER A 3 -3.80 3.12 9.45
CA SER A 3 -2.66 2.51 8.73
C SER A 3 -3.12 1.43 7.74
N ILE A 4 -4.09 0.60 8.10
CA ILE A 4 -4.63 -0.45 7.23
C ILE A 4 -5.35 0.17 6.04
N ALA A 5 -6.18 1.21 6.26
CA ALA A 5 -6.87 1.92 5.19
C ALA A 5 -5.89 2.53 4.15
N ASN A 6 -4.74 3.04 4.62
CA ASN A 6 -3.69 3.64 3.78
C ASN A 6 -2.71 2.64 3.14
N SER A 7 -2.91 1.33 3.32
CA SER A 7 -2.08 0.28 2.73
C SER A 7 -2.55 -0.11 1.33
N SER A 8 -1.76 -0.87 0.57
CA SER A 8 -2.16 -1.43 -0.73
C SER A 8 -3.02 -2.70 -0.61
N ILE A 9 -3.59 -2.97 0.57
CA ILE A 9 -4.47 -4.13 0.77
C ILE A 9 -5.71 -3.99 -0.13
N SER A 10 -6.04 -5.09 -0.81
CA SER A 10 -7.20 -5.23 -1.69
C SER A 10 -8.32 -6.10 -1.12
N THR A 11 -8.04 -6.90 -0.09
CA THR A 11 -9.02 -7.80 0.52
C THR A 11 -8.87 -7.82 2.04
N ILE A 12 -9.98 -7.65 2.75
CA ILE A 12 -10.05 -7.71 4.21
C ILE A 12 -11.13 -8.73 4.59
N TRP A 13 -10.73 -9.76 5.34
CA TRP A 13 -11.66 -10.70 5.97
C TRP A 13 -11.88 -10.28 7.43
N THR A 14 -13.12 -10.33 7.90
CA THR A 14 -13.46 -10.00 9.28
C THR A 14 -14.63 -10.84 9.80
N THR A 15 -14.60 -11.14 11.10
CA THR A 15 -15.72 -11.70 11.88
C THR A 15 -16.48 -10.63 12.65
N ASN A 16 -16.05 -9.35 12.56
CA ASN A 16 -16.68 -8.24 13.25
C ASN A 16 -17.92 -7.74 12.51
N PHE A 17 -18.94 -7.35 13.27
CA PHE A 17 -20.21 -6.83 12.75
C PHE A 17 -20.21 -5.31 12.56
N ASP A 18 -19.30 -4.57 13.21
CA ASP A 18 -19.25 -3.11 13.14
C ASP A 18 -18.77 -2.59 11.77
N LYS A 19 -18.90 -1.28 11.53
CA LYS A 19 -18.53 -0.61 10.28
C LYS A 19 -17.21 0.17 10.33
N LEU A 20 -16.34 -0.11 11.31
CA LEU A 20 -15.13 0.70 11.53
C LEU A 20 -14.11 0.55 10.39
N ILE A 21 -14.06 -0.61 9.73
CA ILE A 21 -13.17 -0.87 8.59
C ILE A 21 -13.61 -0.03 7.38
N GLU A 22 -14.90 -0.11 7.06
CA GLU A 22 -15.61 0.60 6.00
C GLU A 22 -15.43 2.11 6.15
N GLN A 23 -15.70 2.64 7.35
CA GLN A 23 -15.53 4.05 7.68
C GLN A 23 -14.07 4.49 7.52
N SER A 24 -13.11 3.67 7.95
CA SER A 24 -11.69 4.00 7.84
C SER A 24 -11.21 4.06 6.38
N ILE A 25 -11.68 3.14 5.53
CA ILE A 25 -11.35 3.12 4.10
C ILE A 25 -12.00 4.33 3.39
N SER A 26 -13.27 4.59 3.67
CA SER A 26 -13.97 5.78 3.17
C SER A 26 -13.25 7.08 3.56
N PHE A 27 -12.82 7.20 4.82
CA PHE A 27 -12.09 8.37 5.32
C PHE A 27 -10.72 8.54 4.64
N SER A 28 -10.09 7.45 4.19
CA SER A 28 -8.86 7.51 3.38
C SER A 28 -9.10 7.90 1.91
N GLY A 29 -10.36 8.08 1.51
CA GLY A 29 -10.75 8.45 0.15
C GLY A 29 -10.64 7.30 -0.85
N ARG A 30 -10.70 6.05 -0.36
CA ARG A 30 -10.68 4.81 -1.15
C ARG A 30 -12.07 4.22 -1.25
N ASN A 31 -12.35 3.56 -2.37
CA ASN A 31 -13.60 2.83 -2.58
C ASN A 31 -13.51 1.42 -1.99
N TYR A 32 -14.65 0.86 -1.59
CA TYR A 32 -14.74 -0.49 -1.06
C TYR A 32 -16.08 -1.13 -1.43
N ASP A 33 -16.09 -2.46 -1.50
CA ASP A 33 -17.32 -3.24 -1.60
C ASP A 33 -17.43 -4.16 -0.38
N VAL A 34 -18.62 -4.27 0.21
CA VAL A 34 -18.88 -5.14 1.35
C VAL A 34 -19.60 -6.40 0.88
N ARG A 35 -19.17 -7.54 1.38
CA ARG A 35 -19.78 -8.86 1.19
C ARG A 35 -20.08 -9.43 2.58
N ASN A 36 -21.36 -9.58 2.89
CA ASN A 36 -21.87 -9.90 4.23
C ASN A 36 -23.02 -10.91 4.21
N GLU A 37 -23.32 -11.48 3.05
CA GLU A 37 -24.33 -12.53 2.87
C GLU A 37 -23.70 -13.63 2.01
N GLU A 38 -24.12 -14.87 2.21
CA GLU A 38 -23.53 -16.04 1.56
C GLU A 38 -23.48 -15.92 0.01
N GLU A 39 -24.52 -15.37 -0.61
CA GLU A 39 -24.56 -15.18 -2.06
C GLU A 39 -23.55 -14.14 -2.56
N HIS A 40 -23.21 -13.15 -1.73
CA HIS A 40 -22.27 -12.08 -2.07
C HIS A 40 -20.85 -12.63 -2.30
N PHE A 41 -20.46 -13.72 -1.63
CA PHE A 41 -19.11 -14.31 -1.74
C PHE A 41 -18.80 -14.92 -3.11
N LYS A 42 -19.80 -15.07 -4.00
CA LYS A 42 -19.62 -15.49 -5.40
C LYS A 42 -18.99 -14.40 -6.26
N TYR A 43 -19.17 -13.13 -5.88
CA TYR A 43 -18.75 -11.98 -6.66
C TYR A 43 -17.41 -11.43 -6.18
N TYR A 44 -16.61 -10.95 -7.12
CA TYR A 44 -15.36 -10.26 -6.85
C TYR A 44 -15.57 -8.75 -6.96
N SER A 45 -14.89 -7.99 -6.11
CA SER A 45 -14.80 -6.53 -6.22
C SER A 45 -14.19 -6.05 -7.54
N SER A 46 -14.51 -4.82 -7.93
CA SER A 46 -13.82 -4.12 -9.02
C SER A 46 -12.34 -3.91 -8.68
N ARG A 47 -11.49 -3.82 -9.71
CA ARG A 47 -10.01 -3.83 -9.60
C ARG A 47 -9.42 -2.79 -8.63
N ASN A 48 -10.13 -1.70 -8.37
CA ASN A 48 -9.66 -0.59 -7.54
C ASN A 48 -10.38 -0.47 -6.18
N ASN A 49 -11.33 -1.36 -5.88
CA ASN A 49 -12.06 -1.32 -4.61
C ASN A 49 -11.41 -2.28 -3.60
N VAL A 50 -11.40 -1.88 -2.33
CA VAL A 50 -11.07 -2.82 -1.24
C VAL A 50 -12.27 -3.73 -1.02
N GLU A 51 -12.07 -5.03 -1.15
CA GLU A 51 -13.09 -6.03 -0.87
C GLU A 51 -13.13 -6.31 0.65
N ILE A 52 -14.27 -6.09 1.30
CA ILE A 52 -14.48 -6.34 2.73
C ILE A 52 -15.45 -7.52 2.87
N LEU A 53 -14.92 -8.64 3.33
CA LEU A 53 -15.59 -9.94 3.46
C LEU A 53 -15.92 -10.17 4.94
N LYS A 54 -17.19 -9.95 5.31
CA LYS A 54 -17.71 -10.10 6.67
C LYS A 54 -18.35 -11.48 6.79
N ILE A 55 -17.57 -12.46 7.26
CA ILE A 55 -17.94 -13.87 7.18
C ILE A 55 -19.07 -14.27 8.14
N HIS A 56 -19.30 -13.47 9.19
CA HIS A 56 -20.41 -13.67 10.13
C HIS A 56 -21.58 -12.71 9.88
N GLY A 57 -21.56 -11.96 8.78
CA GLY A 57 -22.55 -10.94 8.48
C GLY A 57 -22.18 -9.54 8.99
N ASP A 58 -23.17 -8.65 9.02
CA ASP A 58 -23.05 -7.24 9.36
C ASP A 58 -24.13 -6.86 10.38
N ILE A 59 -23.96 -5.76 11.12
CA ILE A 59 -24.94 -5.26 12.10
C ILE A 59 -26.31 -4.94 11.49
N ILE A 60 -26.37 -4.76 10.17
CA ILE A 60 -27.61 -4.55 9.41
C ILE A 60 -28.05 -5.78 8.60
N SER A 61 -27.29 -6.88 8.63
CA SER A 61 -27.61 -8.12 7.90
C SER A 61 -28.68 -8.91 8.64
N SER A 62 -29.54 -9.58 7.88
CA SER A 62 -30.47 -10.59 8.40
C SER A 62 -29.82 -11.95 8.64
N ASP A 63 -28.61 -12.17 8.11
CA ASP A 63 -27.85 -13.43 8.15
C ASP A 63 -26.61 -13.25 9.03
N ILE A 64 -26.84 -13.10 10.34
CA ILE A 64 -25.81 -12.82 11.34
C ILE A 64 -25.49 -14.08 12.15
N VAL A 65 -24.20 -14.44 12.24
CA VAL A 65 -23.73 -15.65 12.93
C VAL A 65 -23.33 -15.31 14.36
N ILE A 66 -24.18 -15.64 15.35
CA ILE A 66 -23.96 -15.29 16.76
C ILE A 66 -24.28 -16.44 17.71
N THR A 67 -25.32 -17.23 17.44
CA THR A 67 -25.79 -18.28 18.34
C THR A 67 -24.92 -19.53 18.20
N GLN A 68 -24.92 -20.38 19.24
CA GLN A 68 -24.16 -21.63 19.20
C GLN A 68 -24.59 -22.54 18.03
N SER A 69 -25.90 -22.60 17.72
CA SER A 69 -26.40 -23.32 16.55
C SER A 69 -25.85 -22.76 15.25
N ASP A 70 -25.71 -21.43 15.13
CA ASP A 70 -25.13 -20.83 13.92
C ASP A 70 -23.68 -21.26 13.73
N TYR A 71 -22.90 -21.37 14.82
CA TYR A 71 -21.51 -21.87 14.76
C TYR A 71 -21.44 -23.36 14.40
N GLU A 72 -22.38 -24.17 14.89
CA GLU A 72 -22.44 -25.61 14.60
C GLU A 72 -22.82 -25.86 13.13
N ASP A 73 -23.79 -25.11 12.61
CA ASP A 73 -24.27 -25.22 11.23
C ASP A 73 -23.49 -24.33 10.24
N PHE A 74 -22.51 -23.55 10.71
CA PHE A 74 -21.78 -22.55 9.92
C PHE A 74 -21.19 -23.14 8.63
N ASN A 75 -20.54 -24.30 8.74
CA ASN A 75 -19.93 -24.97 7.59
C ASN A 75 -20.95 -25.48 6.55
N ILE A 76 -22.21 -25.66 6.96
CA ILE A 76 -23.30 -26.10 6.10
C ILE A 76 -23.92 -24.89 5.40
N ASN A 77 -24.17 -23.82 6.14
CA ASN A 77 -24.87 -22.63 5.66
C ASN A 77 -23.95 -21.66 4.88
N HIS A 78 -22.65 -21.64 5.17
CA HIS A 78 -21.68 -20.68 4.60
C HIS A 78 -20.59 -21.32 3.73
N ARG A 79 -20.95 -22.33 2.92
CA ARG A 79 -20.01 -23.12 2.09
C ARG A 79 -19.23 -22.30 1.07
N ILE A 80 -19.88 -21.32 0.44
CA ILE A 80 -19.28 -20.43 -0.55
C ILE A 80 -18.28 -19.52 0.14
N ALA A 81 -18.64 -18.91 1.27
CA ALA A 81 -17.72 -18.09 2.05
C ALA A 81 -16.48 -18.88 2.48
N ILE A 82 -16.65 -20.12 2.97
CA ILE A 82 -15.55 -21.00 3.35
C ILE A 82 -14.66 -21.36 2.16
N SER A 83 -15.25 -21.82 1.05
CA SER A 83 -14.48 -22.16 -0.16
C SER A 83 -13.71 -20.95 -0.71
N ARG A 84 -14.31 -19.75 -0.62
CA ARG A 84 -13.68 -18.49 -0.99
C ARG A 84 -12.50 -18.17 -0.08
N LEU A 85 -12.64 -18.37 1.24
CA LEU A 85 -11.57 -18.19 2.22
C LEU A 85 -10.42 -19.17 1.98
N GLU A 86 -10.71 -20.45 1.73
CA GLU A 86 -9.73 -21.48 1.38
C GLU A 86 -8.90 -21.09 0.15
N LYS A 87 -9.58 -20.66 -0.92
CA LYS A 87 -8.92 -20.18 -2.15
C LYS A 87 -8.01 -18.98 -1.87
N ASP A 88 -8.48 -18.04 -1.06
CA ASP A 88 -7.69 -16.86 -0.71
C ASP A 88 -6.48 -17.24 0.16
N LEU A 89 -6.62 -18.15 1.13
CA LEU A 89 -5.51 -18.67 1.92
C LEU A 89 -4.46 -19.40 1.06
N LEU A 90 -4.87 -20.08 -0.01
CA LEU A 90 -3.94 -20.74 -0.93
C LEU A 90 -3.21 -19.78 -1.88
N SER A 91 -3.77 -18.60 -2.15
CA SER A 91 -3.28 -17.69 -3.20
C SER A 91 -2.72 -16.36 -2.67
N LYS A 92 -2.95 -16.04 -1.39
CA LYS A 92 -2.56 -14.77 -0.77
C LYS A 92 -1.88 -15.01 0.57
N SER A 93 -0.99 -14.09 0.95
CA SER A 93 -0.48 -14.01 2.33
C SER A 93 -1.52 -13.29 3.19
N PHE A 94 -1.79 -13.84 4.38
CA PHE A 94 -2.74 -13.27 5.35
C PHE A 94 -1.97 -12.64 6.51
N LEU A 95 -2.51 -11.54 7.03
CA LEU A 95 -2.10 -10.95 8.29
C LEU A 95 -3.28 -10.97 9.27
N PHE A 96 -3.21 -11.85 10.26
CA PHE A 96 -4.23 -12.01 11.31
C PHE A 96 -3.96 -11.03 12.46
N ILE A 97 -4.99 -10.27 12.85
CA ILE A 97 -4.94 -9.27 13.93
C ILE A 97 -6.23 -9.36 14.74
N GLY A 98 -6.15 -9.24 16.06
CA GLY A 98 -7.33 -9.23 16.93
C GLY A 98 -7.86 -10.62 17.32
N TYR A 99 -7.10 -11.67 17.01
CA TYR A 99 -7.42 -13.04 17.40
C TYR A 99 -6.65 -13.45 18.66
N SER A 100 -7.16 -14.45 19.37
CA SER A 100 -6.48 -15.10 20.49
C SER A 100 -6.58 -16.62 20.36
N TYR A 101 -5.76 -17.36 21.11
CA TYR A 101 -5.80 -18.83 21.10
C TYR A 101 -7.14 -19.42 21.57
N LYS A 102 -7.98 -18.62 22.25
CA LYS A 102 -9.31 -19.03 22.73
C LYS A 102 -10.41 -18.79 21.70
N ASP A 103 -10.11 -18.11 20.60
CA ASP A 103 -11.11 -17.76 19.59
C ASP A 103 -11.48 -19.01 18.75
N PRO A 104 -12.77 -19.38 18.67
CA PRO A 104 -13.21 -20.52 17.87
C PRO A 104 -13.00 -20.30 16.36
N ASN A 105 -13.09 -19.06 15.87
CA ASN A 105 -12.97 -18.72 14.45
C ASN A 105 -11.57 -18.99 13.93
N ILE A 106 -10.55 -18.54 14.68
CA ILE A 106 -9.16 -18.78 14.28
C ILE A 106 -8.85 -20.28 14.30
N LYS A 107 -9.47 -21.05 15.19
CA LYS A 107 -9.31 -22.51 15.22
C LYS A 107 -9.81 -23.17 13.92
N THR A 108 -10.95 -22.72 13.40
CA THR A 108 -11.47 -23.18 12.11
C THR A 108 -10.55 -22.79 10.95
N ILE A 109 -10.07 -21.55 10.92
CA ILE A 109 -9.12 -21.08 9.90
C ILE A 109 -7.83 -21.91 9.94
N VAL A 110 -7.26 -22.11 11.12
CA VAL A 110 -6.02 -22.90 11.30
C VAL A 110 -6.21 -24.35 10.89
N ASN A 111 -7.35 -24.97 11.21
CA ASN A 111 -7.65 -26.32 10.78
C ASN A 111 -7.74 -26.41 9.25
N THR A 112 -8.36 -25.41 8.63
CA THR A 112 -8.46 -25.28 7.18
C THR A 112 -7.06 -25.15 6.55
N VAL A 113 -6.26 -24.22 7.04
CA VAL A 113 -4.86 -24.03 6.66
C VAL A 113 -4.07 -25.34 6.80
N LYS A 114 -4.21 -26.05 7.94
CA LYS A 114 -3.57 -27.35 8.18
C LYS A 114 -3.97 -28.41 7.16
N GLN A 115 -5.26 -28.53 6.84
CA GLN A 115 -5.76 -29.51 5.87
C GLN A 115 -5.22 -29.23 4.47
N LEU A 116 -5.17 -27.95 4.08
CA LEU A 116 -4.68 -27.51 2.77
C LEU A 116 -3.14 -27.62 2.66
N LEU A 117 -2.40 -27.30 3.72
CA LEU A 117 -0.94 -27.19 3.73
C LEU A 117 -0.18 -28.48 4.05
N ASN A 118 -0.86 -29.63 4.20
CA ASN A 118 -0.22 -30.95 4.27
C ASN A 118 0.62 -31.29 3.01
N SER A 119 0.55 -30.45 1.97
CA SER A 119 1.39 -30.49 0.78
C SER A 119 2.13 -29.17 0.62
N LYS A 120 3.47 -29.23 0.48
CA LYS A 120 4.44 -28.16 0.19
C LYS A 120 3.91 -26.88 -0.52
N PHE A 121 3.20 -26.01 0.19
CA PHE A 121 2.74 -24.72 -0.35
C PHE A 121 3.61 -23.53 0.10
N VAL A 122 3.56 -22.47 -0.72
CA VAL A 122 4.62 -21.46 -0.89
C VAL A 122 4.37 -20.17 -0.08
N TYR A 123 3.13 -19.88 0.31
CA TYR A 123 2.77 -18.61 0.96
C TYR A 123 2.87 -18.69 2.48
N LYS A 124 3.61 -17.73 3.04
CA LYS A 124 3.70 -17.53 4.49
C LYS A 124 2.54 -16.65 4.94
N HIS A 125 1.88 -17.03 6.02
CA HIS A 125 0.91 -16.18 6.69
C HIS A 125 1.54 -15.60 7.96
N TYR A 126 0.95 -14.53 8.48
CA TYR A 126 1.46 -13.80 9.62
C TYR A 126 0.35 -13.52 10.62
N MET A 127 0.68 -13.49 11.90
CA MET A 127 -0.26 -13.15 12.97
C MET A 127 0.43 -12.21 13.96
N ILE A 128 -0.30 -11.21 14.44
CA ILE A 128 0.18 -10.32 15.51
C ILE A 128 -0.67 -10.58 16.75
N LEU A 129 -0.01 -10.96 17.85
CA LEU A 129 -0.65 -11.25 19.13
C LEU A 129 -0.15 -10.31 20.21
N GLU A 130 -1.01 -10.03 21.18
CA GLU A 130 -0.62 -9.44 22.44
C GLU A 130 -0.04 -10.51 23.36
N GLN A 131 1.04 -10.20 24.07
CA GLN A 131 1.55 -11.10 25.10
C GLN A 131 0.53 -11.22 26.26
N PRO A 132 0.25 -12.44 26.76
CA PRO A 132 -0.65 -12.59 27.89
C PRO A 132 -0.02 -12.02 29.17
N LYS A 133 -0.86 -11.46 30.04
CA LYS A 133 -0.42 -10.98 31.36
C LYS A 133 -0.08 -12.14 32.31
N ASP A 134 -0.82 -13.24 32.20
CA ASP A 134 -0.68 -14.41 33.08
C ASP A 134 0.38 -15.40 32.59
N THR A 135 1.10 -16.01 33.53
CA THR A 135 2.21 -16.94 33.22
C THR A 135 1.71 -18.24 32.59
N ASN A 136 0.56 -18.77 33.02
CA ASN A 136 -0.01 -19.99 32.44
C ASN A 136 -0.56 -19.71 31.04
N GLU A 137 -1.24 -18.57 30.86
CA GLU A 137 -1.68 -18.15 29.51
C GLU A 137 -0.50 -17.93 28.57
N SER A 138 0.62 -17.37 29.05
CA SER A 138 1.85 -17.24 28.27
C SER A 138 2.40 -18.60 27.83
N LYS A 139 2.39 -19.61 28.70
CA LYS A 139 2.80 -20.98 28.33
C LYS A 139 1.89 -21.58 27.25
N LEU A 140 0.58 -21.42 27.40
CA LEU A 140 -0.41 -21.91 26.43
C LEU A 140 -0.26 -21.21 25.08
N GLN A 141 -0.13 -19.89 25.07
CA GLN A 141 0.09 -19.11 23.85
C GLN A 141 1.38 -19.53 23.15
N LYS A 142 2.48 -19.77 23.87
CA LYS A 142 3.73 -20.26 23.28
C LYS A 142 3.60 -21.63 22.62
N LEU A 143 2.82 -22.55 23.20
CA LEU A 143 2.52 -23.84 22.57
C LEU A 143 1.69 -23.65 21.31
N TRP A 144 0.68 -22.78 21.37
CA TRP A 144 -0.14 -22.45 20.22
C TRP A 144 0.65 -21.80 19.08
N ILE A 145 1.56 -20.87 19.39
CA ILE A 145 2.47 -20.24 18.41
C ILE A 145 3.31 -21.30 17.69
N LYS A 146 3.89 -22.25 18.42
CA LYS A 146 4.65 -23.36 17.81
C LYS A 146 3.76 -24.18 16.87
N ASP A 147 2.51 -24.40 17.24
CA ASP A 147 1.56 -25.09 16.37
C ASP A 147 1.28 -24.28 15.10
N MET A 148 1.08 -22.96 15.21
CA MET A 148 0.84 -22.05 14.09
C MET A 148 2.01 -22.04 13.10
N GLU A 149 3.24 -21.95 13.60
CA GLU A 149 4.45 -21.91 12.78
C GLU A 149 4.64 -23.20 11.97
N ARG A 150 4.26 -24.35 12.52
CA ARG A 150 4.24 -25.63 11.79
C ARG A 150 3.26 -25.63 10.62
N TYR A 151 2.22 -24.81 10.68
CA TYR A 151 1.24 -24.61 9.61
C TYR A 151 1.54 -23.38 8.76
N GLY A 152 2.77 -22.84 8.80
CA GLY A 152 3.17 -21.71 7.94
C GLY A 152 2.62 -20.34 8.37
N ILE A 153 2.06 -20.24 9.59
CA ILE A 153 1.59 -18.98 10.18
C ILE A 153 2.65 -18.50 11.19
N TYR A 154 3.36 -17.43 10.83
CA TYR A 154 4.42 -16.84 11.66
C TYR A 154 3.86 -15.78 12.60
N VAL A 155 4.17 -15.89 13.88
CA VAL A 155 3.58 -15.02 14.90
C VAL A 155 4.59 -13.99 15.38
N TYR A 156 4.16 -12.73 15.47
CA TYR A 156 4.86 -11.67 16.20
C TYR A 156 4.06 -11.32 17.45
N GLU A 157 4.73 -11.27 18.60
CA GLU A 157 4.11 -10.88 19.87
C GLU A 157 4.56 -9.47 20.27
N TYR A 158 3.62 -8.57 20.53
CA TYR A 158 3.89 -7.25 21.13
C TYR A 158 3.60 -7.25 22.63
N GLN A 159 4.25 -6.36 23.38
CA GLN A 159 4.11 -6.32 24.83
C GLN A 159 2.65 -6.00 25.25
N TYR A 160 2.17 -6.68 26.30
CA TYR A 160 0.84 -6.41 26.88
C TYR A 160 0.61 -4.92 27.14
N GLY A 161 -0.51 -4.38 26.65
CA GLY A 161 -0.91 -2.98 26.75
C GLY A 161 -0.14 -2.01 25.85
N ASN A 162 0.87 -2.48 25.10
CA ASN A 162 1.68 -1.64 24.22
C ASN A 162 1.06 -1.49 22.82
N TYR A 163 -0.14 -0.93 22.75
CA TYR A 163 -0.83 -0.69 21.48
C TYR A 163 -0.08 0.28 20.55
N LYS A 164 0.82 1.11 21.10
CA LYS A 164 1.72 1.96 20.28
C LYS A 164 2.72 1.13 19.46
N GLU A 165 3.19 0.00 19.99
CA GLU A 165 4.02 -0.93 19.23
C GLU A 165 3.23 -1.55 18.08
N LEU A 166 2.00 -2.00 18.33
CA LEU A 166 1.10 -2.50 17.29
C LEU A 166 0.86 -1.44 16.20
N GLU A 167 0.56 -0.20 16.59
CA GLU A 167 0.39 0.91 15.64
C GLU A 167 1.65 1.14 14.78
N SER A 168 2.84 1.08 15.38
CA SER A 168 4.13 1.21 14.69
C SER A 168 4.36 0.07 13.70
N ILE A 169 4.04 -1.18 14.08
CA ILE A 169 4.12 -2.35 13.20
C ILE A 169 3.18 -2.17 12.00
N LEU A 170 1.92 -1.83 12.25
CA LEU A 170 0.93 -1.64 11.17
C LEU A 170 1.29 -0.47 10.25
N ALA A 171 1.86 0.60 10.78
CA ALA A 171 2.38 1.70 9.96
C ALA A 171 3.52 1.24 9.04
N LYS A 172 4.46 0.43 9.55
CA LYS A 172 5.55 -0.16 8.75
C LYS A 172 5.04 -1.12 7.68
N VAL A 173 4.11 -2.01 8.04
CA VAL A 173 3.49 -2.96 7.10
C VAL A 173 2.74 -2.20 6.01
N SER A 174 1.90 -1.23 6.39
CA SER A 174 1.17 -0.37 5.46
C SER A 174 2.11 0.32 4.47
N LYS A 175 3.19 0.94 4.95
CA LYS A 175 4.19 1.59 4.10
C LYS A 175 4.83 0.58 3.12
N LYS A 176 5.28 -0.57 3.62
CA LYS A 176 5.96 -1.60 2.80
C LYS A 176 5.02 -2.33 1.84
N SER A 177 3.71 -2.39 2.13
CA SER A 177 2.72 -3.04 1.26
C SER A 177 2.66 -2.39 -0.13
N LYS A 178 2.96 -1.08 -0.22
CA LYS A 178 3.02 -0.32 -1.48
C LYS A 178 4.18 -0.73 -2.39
N GLY A 179 5.02 -1.67 -1.94
CA GLY A 179 6.17 -2.16 -2.67
C GLY A 179 7.27 -1.11 -2.80
N ARG A 180 8.34 -1.49 -3.50
CA ARG A 180 9.48 -0.61 -3.75
C ARG A 180 9.18 0.27 -4.96
N SER A 181 8.26 1.21 -4.77
CA SER A 181 7.64 1.94 -5.87
C SER A 181 7.96 3.44 -5.83
N VAL A 182 8.29 3.98 -6.99
CA VAL A 182 8.56 5.40 -7.21
C VAL A 182 7.64 5.91 -8.31
N PHE A 183 6.98 7.04 -8.07
CA PHE A 183 6.30 7.83 -9.09
C PHE A 183 7.08 9.14 -9.27
N VAL A 184 7.25 9.59 -10.51
CA VAL A 184 7.92 10.87 -10.79
C VAL A 184 6.98 11.83 -11.47
N THR A 185 6.90 13.04 -10.93
CA THR A 185 6.12 14.16 -11.45
C THR A 185 7.02 15.36 -11.76
N GLY A 186 6.56 16.22 -12.67
CA GLY A 186 7.18 17.48 -13.02
C GLY A 186 6.55 18.10 -14.26
N SER A 187 7.12 19.23 -14.70
CA SER A 187 6.67 19.95 -15.89
C SER A 187 6.57 19.09 -17.15
N HIS A 188 5.49 19.29 -17.91
CA HIS A 188 5.26 18.69 -19.22
C HIS A 188 5.93 19.44 -20.37
N LEU A 189 6.43 20.65 -20.12
CA LEU A 189 7.05 21.52 -21.12
C LEU A 189 8.57 21.32 -21.23
N ASN A 190 9.18 20.63 -20.27
CA ASN A 190 10.62 20.41 -20.24
C ASN A 190 10.99 19.12 -20.97
N ASN A 191 11.34 19.25 -22.26
CA ASN A 191 11.73 18.14 -23.11
C ASN A 191 13.20 17.71 -22.96
N HIS A 192 14.02 18.48 -22.23
CA HIS A 192 15.43 18.20 -22.00
C HIS A 192 15.84 18.52 -20.57
N ASN A 193 15.93 17.47 -19.74
CA ASN A 193 16.38 17.58 -18.36
C ASN A 193 17.39 16.47 -18.04
N THR A 194 18.66 16.86 -17.88
CA THR A 194 19.78 15.95 -17.63
C THR A 194 19.66 15.25 -16.27
N ILE A 195 19.21 15.97 -15.24
CA ILE A 195 18.97 15.43 -13.89
C ILE A 195 17.89 14.35 -13.95
N ALA A 196 16.76 14.61 -14.61
CA ALA A 196 15.69 13.63 -14.77
C ALA A 196 16.16 12.39 -15.54
N ALA A 197 16.94 12.57 -16.60
CA ALA A 197 17.50 11.46 -17.36
C ALA A 197 18.44 10.60 -16.50
N GLU A 198 19.29 11.22 -15.69
CA GLU A 198 20.20 10.53 -14.78
C GLU A 198 19.46 9.84 -13.64
N VAL A 199 18.46 10.48 -13.03
CA VAL A 199 17.57 9.85 -12.05
C VAL A 199 16.94 8.58 -12.62
N GLY A 200 16.43 8.62 -13.85
CA GLY A 200 15.89 7.43 -14.52
C GLY A 200 16.91 6.28 -14.64
N ARG A 201 18.17 6.61 -14.98
CA ARG A 201 19.25 5.61 -15.08
C ARG A 201 19.65 5.04 -13.72
N GLU A 202 19.69 5.87 -12.68
CA GLU A 202 20.13 5.46 -11.35
C GLU A 202 19.04 4.70 -10.57
N LEU A 203 17.75 5.04 -10.79
CA LEU A 203 16.63 4.29 -10.21
C LEU A 203 16.63 2.81 -10.65
N PHE A 204 17.16 2.49 -11.84
CA PHE A 204 17.31 1.12 -12.31
C PHE A 204 18.17 0.26 -11.37
N HIS A 205 19.20 0.85 -10.76
CA HIS A 205 20.15 0.17 -9.87
C HIS A 205 19.59 -0.10 -8.46
N ILE A 206 18.38 0.39 -8.15
CA ILE A 206 17.69 0.06 -6.90
C ILE A 206 16.97 -1.28 -7.08
N ASN A 207 17.27 -2.22 -6.19
CA ASN A 207 16.79 -3.60 -6.31
C ASN A 207 15.26 -3.67 -6.32
N ASN A 208 14.69 -4.43 -7.25
CA ASN A 208 13.25 -4.67 -7.40
C ASN A 208 12.37 -3.39 -7.39
N LEU A 209 12.92 -2.25 -7.83
CA LEU A 209 12.17 -1.01 -7.90
C LEU A 209 11.18 -1.02 -9.06
N ILE A 210 9.92 -0.65 -8.78
CA ILE A 210 8.85 -0.45 -9.75
C ILE A 210 8.68 1.04 -10.01
N LEU A 211 8.96 1.48 -11.23
CA LEU A 211 8.70 2.84 -11.67
C LEU A 211 7.25 2.97 -12.13
N LYS A 212 6.48 3.82 -11.48
CA LYS A 212 5.14 4.19 -11.92
C LYS A 212 5.23 5.40 -12.84
N TYR A 213 4.57 5.34 -13.99
CA TYR A 213 4.59 6.40 -14.98
C TYR A 213 3.16 6.80 -15.37
N GLY A 214 2.78 8.03 -15.08
CA GLY A 214 1.46 8.59 -15.42
C GLY A 214 1.32 9.10 -16.85
N HIS A 215 1.97 8.43 -17.81
CA HIS A 215 1.85 8.62 -19.26
C HIS A 215 1.79 10.09 -19.74
N SER A 216 2.73 10.94 -19.33
CA SER A 216 2.77 12.37 -19.69
C SER A 216 4.07 12.77 -20.40
N LYS A 217 4.01 13.83 -21.22
CA LYS A 217 5.20 14.49 -21.82
C LYS A 217 6.08 15.13 -20.72
N GLY A 218 7.31 15.48 -21.07
CA GLY A 218 8.25 16.18 -20.19
C GLY A 218 8.97 15.26 -19.19
N ILE A 219 9.11 15.70 -17.93
CA ILE A 219 9.95 15.06 -16.92
C ILE A 219 9.65 13.56 -16.74
N GLY A 220 8.38 13.19 -16.57
CA GLY A 220 7.98 11.79 -16.36
C GLY A 220 8.41 10.89 -17.52
N SER A 221 8.24 11.34 -18.76
CA SER A 221 8.68 10.59 -19.96
C SER A 221 10.20 10.44 -20.02
N ILE A 222 10.97 11.47 -19.66
CA ILE A 222 12.43 11.43 -19.67
C ILE A 222 12.95 10.38 -18.68
N VAL A 223 12.43 10.39 -17.44
CA VAL A 223 12.80 9.41 -16.42
C VAL A 223 12.44 8.00 -16.87
N CYS A 224 11.20 7.81 -17.33
CA CYS A 224 10.70 6.51 -17.79
C CYS A 224 11.54 5.95 -18.93
N ASN A 225 11.81 6.75 -19.97
CA ASN A 225 12.61 6.32 -21.12
C ASN A 225 14.02 5.90 -20.72
N ASN A 226 14.70 6.67 -19.86
CA ASN A 226 16.04 6.34 -19.40
C ASN A 226 16.08 5.08 -18.51
N PHE A 227 15.05 4.88 -17.69
CA PHE A 227 14.89 3.68 -16.86
C PHE A 227 14.62 2.43 -17.74
N VAL A 228 13.69 2.54 -18.70
CA VAL A 228 13.36 1.47 -19.68
C VAL A 228 14.59 1.07 -20.48
N GLN A 229 15.36 2.04 -20.99
CA GLN A 229 16.59 1.75 -21.75
C GLN A 229 17.59 0.94 -20.92
N LYS A 230 17.70 1.21 -19.60
CA LYS A 230 18.53 0.41 -18.70
C LYS A 230 17.94 -1.00 -18.49
N CYS A 231 16.62 -1.15 -18.35
CA CYS A 231 15.99 -2.46 -18.32
C CYS A 231 16.30 -3.28 -19.57
N ILE A 232 16.09 -2.71 -20.77
CA ILE A 232 16.33 -3.38 -22.06
C ILE A 232 17.80 -3.77 -22.21
N SER A 233 18.71 -2.83 -21.97
CA SER A 233 20.16 -3.10 -22.12
C SER A 233 20.70 -4.13 -21.13
N ASN A 234 19.98 -4.42 -20.04
CA ASN A 234 20.35 -5.42 -19.04
C ASN A 234 19.44 -6.67 -19.09
N ASN A 235 18.64 -6.86 -20.16
CA ASN A 235 17.72 -7.98 -20.33
C ASN A 235 16.74 -8.19 -19.15
N VAL A 236 16.31 -7.10 -18.52
CA VAL A 236 15.33 -7.13 -17.43
C VAL A 236 13.92 -7.01 -18.01
N ASP A 237 13.02 -7.88 -17.56
CA ASP A 237 11.60 -7.84 -17.89
C ASP A 237 10.96 -6.51 -17.43
N ILE A 238 10.61 -5.67 -18.41
CA ILE A 238 10.03 -4.34 -18.19
C ILE A 238 8.68 -4.44 -17.48
N GLY A 239 7.88 -5.48 -17.78
CA GLY A 239 6.56 -5.68 -17.19
C GLY A 239 6.59 -5.88 -15.68
N LYS A 240 7.76 -6.25 -15.13
CA LYS A 240 7.99 -6.38 -13.67
C LYS A 240 8.59 -5.15 -13.02
N ARG A 241 9.03 -4.16 -13.81
CA ARG A 241 9.76 -2.98 -13.34
C ARG A 241 9.01 -1.68 -13.59
N ILE A 242 7.95 -1.68 -14.40
CA ILE A 242 7.21 -0.48 -14.76
C ILE A 242 5.71 -0.72 -14.73
N GLU A 243 4.97 0.24 -14.17
CA GLU A 243 3.53 0.33 -14.26
C GLU A 243 3.15 1.63 -14.97
N ILE A 244 2.48 1.53 -16.11
CA ILE A 244 2.04 2.69 -16.89
C ILE A 244 0.56 2.93 -16.61
N TYR A 245 0.25 4.16 -16.22
CA TYR A 245 -1.10 4.62 -15.97
C TYR A 245 -1.48 5.60 -17.05
N ALA A 246 -2.61 5.33 -17.72
CA ALA A 246 -3.09 6.16 -18.79
C ALA A 246 -3.32 7.59 -18.31
N ASN A 247 -3.13 8.55 -19.20
CA ASN A 247 -3.38 9.96 -18.95
C ASN A 247 -4.18 10.51 -20.13
N PRO A 248 -5.44 10.94 -19.93
CA PRO A 248 -6.28 11.40 -21.03
C PRO A 248 -5.64 12.57 -21.80
N TYR A 249 -4.84 13.41 -21.14
CA TYR A 249 -4.13 14.51 -21.80
C TYR A 249 -3.07 14.08 -22.80
N SER A 250 -2.52 12.86 -22.70
CA SER A 250 -1.53 12.40 -23.69
C SER A 250 -2.15 12.03 -25.04
N PHE A 251 -3.48 11.92 -25.10
CA PHE A 251 -4.20 11.55 -26.31
C PHE A 251 -4.76 12.75 -27.08
N CYS A 252 -4.88 13.93 -26.46
CA CYS A 252 -5.34 15.15 -27.12
C CYS A 252 -4.74 16.39 -26.44
N ASP A 253 -3.90 17.13 -27.18
CA ASP A 253 -3.24 18.34 -26.66
C ASP A 253 -4.26 19.44 -26.29
N ASP A 254 -5.45 19.46 -26.92
CA ASP A 254 -6.54 20.42 -26.62
C ASP A 254 -7.27 20.15 -25.30
N TRP A 255 -6.95 19.05 -24.61
CA TRP A 255 -7.59 18.71 -23.34
C TRP A 255 -6.85 19.28 -22.14
N ASP A 256 -5.60 19.70 -22.30
CA ASP A 256 -4.78 20.21 -21.21
C ASP A 256 -5.48 21.37 -20.48
N ASN A 257 -5.60 21.25 -19.15
CA ASN A 257 -6.27 22.20 -18.26
C ASN A 257 -7.79 22.44 -18.47
N LYS A 258 -8.52 21.53 -19.12
CA LYS A 258 -9.99 21.63 -19.17
C LYS A 258 -10.65 21.14 -17.87
N ASP A 259 -11.44 22.02 -17.25
CA ASP A 259 -12.04 21.78 -15.93
C ASP A 259 -12.90 20.51 -15.85
N PHE A 260 -13.57 20.12 -16.94
CA PHE A 260 -14.40 18.92 -16.97
C PHE A 260 -13.62 17.60 -16.86
N LEU A 261 -12.31 17.61 -17.15
CA LEU A 261 -11.44 16.43 -17.03
C LEU A 261 -10.74 16.34 -15.68
N LEU A 262 -10.70 17.43 -14.90
CA LEU A 262 -10.00 17.48 -13.61
C LEU A 262 -10.46 16.37 -12.65
N GLY A 263 -11.77 16.13 -12.56
CA GLY A 263 -12.31 15.06 -11.71
C GLY A 263 -11.87 13.66 -12.14
N ALA A 264 -11.89 13.38 -13.46
CA ALA A 264 -11.44 12.10 -14.01
C ALA A 264 -9.93 11.90 -13.83
N LEU A 265 -9.15 12.97 -13.92
CA LEU A 265 -7.70 12.93 -13.70
C LEU A 265 -7.36 12.73 -12.23
N GLU A 266 -8.03 13.43 -11.33
CA GLU A 266 -7.88 13.19 -9.90
C GLU A 266 -8.14 11.73 -9.60
N GLU A 267 -9.22 11.14 -10.15
CA GLU A 267 -9.53 9.72 -10.00
C GLU A 267 -8.43 8.81 -10.54
N MET A 268 -7.96 9.02 -11.77
CA MET A 268 -6.87 8.21 -12.35
C MET A 268 -5.53 8.36 -11.58
N ARG A 269 -5.27 9.53 -11.00
CA ARG A 269 -4.07 9.79 -10.18
C ARG A 269 -4.16 9.14 -8.80
N LYS A 270 -5.37 8.93 -8.26
CA LYS A 270 -5.55 8.20 -6.99
C LYS A 270 -4.94 6.81 -7.08
N ASP A 271 -5.19 6.07 -8.16
CA ASP A 271 -4.68 4.70 -8.34
C ASP A 271 -3.15 4.63 -8.29
N ILE A 272 -2.48 5.61 -8.92
CA ILE A 272 -1.01 5.72 -8.90
C ILE A 272 -0.53 5.95 -7.46
N LEU A 273 -1.12 6.94 -6.80
CA LEU A 273 -0.67 7.44 -5.50
C LEU A 273 -1.06 6.52 -4.32
N GLU A 274 -2.09 5.69 -4.48
CA GLU A 274 -2.46 4.69 -3.49
C GLU A 274 -1.40 3.60 -3.36
N ASN A 275 -0.80 3.21 -4.49
CA ASN A 275 0.11 2.09 -4.56
C ASN A 275 1.58 2.50 -4.68
N VAL A 276 1.92 3.76 -4.37
CA VAL A 276 3.30 4.28 -4.45
C VAL A 276 3.87 4.60 -3.07
N GLN A 277 5.14 4.30 -2.85
CA GLN A 277 5.83 4.62 -1.60
C GLN A 277 6.51 6.01 -1.66
N ILE A 278 7.04 6.39 -2.82
CA ILE A 278 7.83 7.62 -3.00
C ILE A 278 7.33 8.40 -4.22
N LEU A 279 7.18 9.71 -4.06
CA LEU A 279 6.97 10.68 -5.14
C LEU A 279 8.24 11.53 -5.30
N ILE A 280 8.92 11.43 -6.44
CA ILE A 280 9.99 12.39 -6.79
C ILE A 280 9.33 13.55 -7.54
N ALA A 281 9.43 14.75 -6.99
CA ALA A 281 8.71 15.93 -7.50
C ALA A 281 9.69 16.96 -8.06
N PHE A 282 9.74 17.05 -9.39
CA PHE A 282 10.43 18.13 -10.10
C PHE A 282 9.53 19.38 -10.19
N PRO A 283 10.09 20.56 -10.56
CA PRO A 283 9.30 21.77 -10.71
C PRO A 283 8.23 21.58 -11.78
N GLY A 284 7.01 22.03 -11.47
CA GLY A 284 5.84 21.89 -12.35
C GLY A 284 4.68 22.79 -11.93
N GLY A 285 3.66 22.85 -12.78
CA GLY A 285 2.49 23.71 -12.61
C GLY A 285 1.45 23.14 -11.63
N LYS A 286 0.17 23.46 -11.87
CA LYS A 286 -0.94 23.05 -10.99
C LYS A 286 -1.04 21.54 -10.79
N GLY A 287 -0.89 20.74 -11.86
CA GLY A 287 -0.96 19.28 -11.79
C GLY A 287 0.09 18.67 -10.85
N THR A 288 1.34 19.13 -10.93
CA THR A 288 2.41 18.69 -10.03
C THR A 288 2.14 19.05 -8.57
N LYS A 289 1.66 20.27 -8.30
CA LYS A 289 1.29 20.70 -6.94
C LYS A 289 0.14 19.86 -6.38
N LEU A 290 -0.88 19.56 -7.19
CA LEU A 290 -2.00 18.68 -6.82
C LEU A 290 -1.51 17.26 -6.48
N GLU A 291 -0.62 16.69 -7.28
CA GLU A 291 -0.05 15.36 -7.02
C GLU A 291 0.77 15.33 -5.71
N ILE A 292 1.51 16.40 -5.39
CA ILE A 292 2.22 16.54 -4.11
C ILE A 292 1.23 16.53 -2.94
N GLU A 293 0.15 17.31 -3.02
CA GLU A 293 -0.87 17.37 -1.97
C GLU A 293 -1.58 16.03 -1.78
N MET A 294 -1.95 15.37 -2.89
CA MET A 294 -2.57 14.04 -2.87
C MET A 294 -1.64 12.98 -2.28
N ALA A 295 -0.34 13.06 -2.59
CA ALA A 295 0.70 12.17 -2.08
C ALA A 295 0.87 12.33 -0.56
N LEU A 296 0.97 13.56 -0.07
CA LEU A 296 1.10 13.87 1.36
C LEU A 296 -0.11 13.37 2.16
N LYS A 297 -1.33 13.57 1.65
CA LYS A 297 -2.57 13.06 2.28
C LYS A 297 -2.58 11.53 2.40
N ARG A 298 -1.88 10.82 1.51
CA ARG A 298 -1.77 9.34 1.47
C ARG A 298 -0.53 8.80 2.18
N GLY A 299 0.26 9.66 2.83
CA GLY A 299 1.50 9.28 3.50
C GLY A 299 2.60 8.82 2.55
N VAL A 300 2.51 9.16 1.26
CA VAL A 300 3.60 8.96 0.29
C VAL A 300 4.73 9.91 0.64
N VAL A 301 5.98 9.43 0.59
CA VAL A 301 7.14 10.29 0.89
C VAL A 301 7.49 11.12 -0.34
N VAL A 302 7.46 12.44 -0.21
CA VAL A 302 7.78 13.35 -1.33
C VAL A 302 9.24 13.78 -1.26
N ILE A 303 9.98 13.56 -2.35
CA ILE A 303 11.37 13.98 -2.54
C ILE A 303 11.37 15.10 -3.60
N PRO A 304 11.43 16.37 -3.21
CA PRO A 304 11.48 17.48 -4.14
C PRO A 304 12.85 17.58 -4.81
N VAL A 305 12.86 17.93 -6.09
CA VAL A 305 14.05 18.19 -6.91
C VAL A 305 13.90 19.60 -7.48
N MET A 306 14.85 20.48 -7.23
CA MET A 306 14.80 21.88 -7.68
C MET A 306 16.21 22.44 -7.85
N GLY A 307 16.37 23.38 -8.78
CA GLY A 307 17.59 24.15 -8.98
C GLY A 307 17.40 25.63 -8.62
N GLU A 308 18.46 26.42 -8.83
CA GLU A 308 18.47 27.87 -8.48
C GLU A 308 17.38 28.69 -9.18
N ARG A 309 16.93 28.24 -10.37
CA ARG A 309 15.95 28.95 -11.20
C ARG A 309 14.50 28.69 -10.79
N ASP A 310 14.24 27.73 -9.91
CA ASP A 310 12.90 27.26 -9.57
C ASP A 310 12.33 27.96 -8.32
N LYS A 311 12.48 29.29 -8.23
CA LYS A 311 12.17 30.07 -7.03
C LYS A 311 10.74 29.87 -6.51
N GLU A 312 9.75 29.88 -7.39
CA GLU A 312 8.34 29.70 -7.01
C GLU A 312 8.07 28.29 -6.46
N PHE A 313 8.64 27.27 -7.10
CA PHE A 313 8.50 25.88 -6.64
C PHE A 313 9.21 25.68 -5.31
N LYS A 314 10.40 26.27 -5.14
CA LYS A 314 11.13 26.28 -3.88
C LYS A 314 10.29 26.89 -2.75
N GLU A 315 9.72 28.07 -2.97
CA GLU A 315 8.86 28.72 -1.99
C GLU A 315 7.64 27.87 -1.63
N TYR A 316 7.01 27.24 -2.63
CA TYR A 316 5.90 26.29 -2.40
C TYR A 316 6.32 25.10 -1.51
N ILE A 317 7.47 24.47 -1.82
CA ILE A 317 7.96 23.31 -1.06
C ILE A 317 8.28 23.68 0.39
N PHE A 318 8.98 24.80 0.63
CA PHE A 318 9.35 25.20 1.99
C PHE A 318 8.18 25.77 2.81
N LYS A 319 7.10 26.26 2.17
CA LYS A 319 5.84 26.56 2.85
C LYS A 319 5.08 25.31 3.28
N ASN A 320 5.35 24.15 2.66
CA ASN A 320 4.70 22.89 2.99
C ASN A 320 5.42 22.20 4.17
N LEU A 321 5.05 22.57 5.40
CA LEU A 321 5.68 22.04 6.62
C LEU A 321 5.56 20.51 6.73
N GLN A 322 4.41 19.95 6.33
CA GLN A 322 4.19 18.50 6.36
C GLN A 322 5.22 17.75 5.51
N LEU A 323 5.50 18.25 4.30
CA LEU A 323 6.52 17.68 3.41
C LEU A 323 7.91 17.73 4.05
N ILE A 324 8.30 18.89 4.56
CA ILE A 324 9.63 19.09 5.16
C ILE A 324 9.81 18.20 6.40
N GLU A 325 8.82 18.12 7.29
CA GLU A 325 8.85 17.25 8.46
C GLU A 325 8.92 15.77 8.09
N GLN A 326 8.15 15.34 7.08
CA GLN A 326 8.17 13.98 6.59
C GLN A 326 9.56 13.60 6.04
N LEU A 327 10.16 14.47 5.23
CA LEU A 327 11.47 14.22 4.63
C LEU A 327 12.60 14.26 5.67
N ARG A 328 12.47 15.09 6.70
CA ARG A 328 13.45 15.24 7.80
C ARG A 328 13.63 13.94 8.58
N GLN A 329 12.61 13.09 8.64
CA GLN A 329 12.68 11.76 9.25
C GLN A 329 13.64 10.81 8.51
N TYR A 330 13.95 11.08 7.23
CA TYR A 330 14.82 10.25 6.41
C TYR A 330 16.18 10.87 6.14
N SER A 331 16.26 12.18 5.90
CA SER A 331 17.54 12.85 5.66
C SER A 331 17.49 14.35 5.93
N VAL A 332 18.10 14.76 7.04
CA VAL A 332 18.36 16.18 7.34
C VAL A 332 19.35 16.78 6.34
N GLU A 333 20.36 15.99 5.94
CA GLU A 333 21.38 16.43 4.98
C GLU A 333 20.78 16.78 3.61
N TYR A 334 19.82 15.99 3.12
CA TYR A 334 19.12 16.27 1.87
C TYR A 334 18.39 17.62 1.92
N ILE A 335 17.71 17.93 3.04
CA ILE A 335 17.01 19.21 3.23
C ILE A 335 18.00 20.37 3.21
N ASN A 336 19.12 20.26 3.93
CA ASN A 336 20.14 21.31 3.94
C ASN A 336 20.69 21.58 2.52
N LYS A 337 20.96 20.51 1.77
CA LYS A 337 21.38 20.63 0.35
C LYS A 337 20.30 21.25 -0.52
N LEU A 338 19.02 20.93 -0.26
CA LEU A 338 17.88 21.51 -0.97
C LEU A 338 17.75 23.02 -0.71
N GLU A 339 17.92 23.45 0.55
CA GLU A 339 17.93 24.86 0.94
C GLU A 339 19.05 25.64 0.24
N CYS A 340 20.21 25.04 0.07
CA CYS A 340 21.36 25.66 -0.60
C CYS A 340 21.39 25.47 -2.12
N ASN A 341 20.40 24.82 -2.75
CA ASN A 341 20.38 24.45 -4.17
C ASN A 341 21.58 23.57 -4.61
N GLN A 342 22.05 22.70 -3.72
CA GLN A 342 23.23 21.84 -3.91
C GLN A 342 22.87 20.35 -4.09
N VAL A 343 21.59 20.02 -4.26
CA VAL A 343 21.14 18.64 -4.46
C VAL A 343 21.69 18.09 -5.77
N LYS A 344 22.38 16.95 -5.69
CA LYS A 344 22.83 16.16 -6.84
C LYS A 344 21.97 14.90 -6.99
N VAL A 345 22.07 14.25 -8.14
CA VAL A 345 21.35 13.00 -8.41
C VAL A 345 21.70 11.92 -7.39
N ALA A 346 22.96 11.82 -6.98
CA ALA A 346 23.39 10.91 -5.92
C ALA A 346 22.64 11.13 -4.59
N ASP A 347 22.34 12.39 -4.23
CA ASP A 347 21.59 12.71 -3.00
C ASP A 347 20.13 12.25 -3.11
N ILE A 348 19.50 12.44 -4.28
CA ILE A 348 18.13 11.99 -4.56
C ILE A 348 18.07 10.48 -4.42
N ILE A 349 18.98 9.77 -5.07
CA ILE A 349 19.01 8.30 -5.10
C ILE A 349 19.34 7.73 -3.72
N ASN A 350 20.27 8.35 -2.98
CA ASN A 350 20.53 7.97 -1.60
C ASN A 350 19.30 8.15 -0.71
N CYS A 351 18.56 9.25 -0.87
CA CYS A 351 17.30 9.46 -0.14
C CYS A 351 16.27 8.36 -0.47
N VAL A 352 16.12 8.01 -1.75
CA VAL A 352 15.25 6.89 -2.18
C VAL A 352 15.67 5.57 -1.51
N ARG A 353 16.97 5.24 -1.52
CA ARG A 353 17.52 4.03 -0.88
C ARG A 353 17.20 3.99 0.63
N VAL A 354 17.44 5.08 1.35
CA VAL A 354 17.11 5.20 2.79
C VAL A 354 15.62 4.98 3.04
N ILE A 355 14.73 5.57 2.23
CA ILE A 355 13.27 5.41 2.41
C ILE A 355 12.83 3.97 2.14
N LEU A 356 13.45 3.29 1.18
CA LEU A 356 13.16 1.91 0.80
C LEU A 356 13.89 0.87 1.66
N ASN A 357 14.86 1.27 2.48
CA ASN A 357 15.82 0.39 3.16
C ASN A 357 16.54 -0.55 2.15
N ASP A 358 17.00 0.03 1.03
CA ASP A 358 17.96 -0.59 0.10
C ASP A 358 19.40 -0.31 0.55
#